data_AF-A0A7U9NEF6-F1
#
_entry.id   AF-A0A7U9NEF6-F1
#
_cell.length_a   1.000
_cell.length_b   1.000
_cell.length_c   1.000
_cell.angle_alpha   90.00
_cell.angle_beta   90.00
_cell.angle_gamma   90.00
#
_symmetry.space_group_name_H-M   'P 1'
#
loop_
_entity.id
_entity.type
_entity.pdbx_description
1 polymer ?
#
loop_
_entity_poly.entity_id
_entity_poly.type
_entity_poly.pdbx_seq_one_letter_code
_entity_poly.pdbx_strand_id
1 'polypeptide(L)'
;MRKRKISEIIGNINQKYVDEAAAYTGIEKHDRPYAWKKWSGLAASFALLMIAGAAILPAVLKGSEADSAKYKYHISGAEGDMEWPWEYKTDSEKYQTIEFNGNAYSIKNLNSIDTELLGDILGTCKAEGIDPYTGKKYTETFEVRKINGVSEERLVAAGNDNGFYVYRLNEETTPATFGEVIELYGLTQNLKFNHYAVCEGYDEKGYFTVNDDAYIWQILSECRDARLYSETDVFDGSNRNYLTFTATSDALGVYKGAVYISEDGYFATNIFDYSYIYFIGEEAVGKIINYVKNNSAKAAFEPYELTIAGTLTEIGDGYVLIDDRVLCTNEEDGAVYKIYTGDIRMRRCIECTDMKVGDTVAVKYRGNISDGNEIGSAYSMYKGTLVDGGLAVPE
;
A
#
# COMPACT_ATOMS: atom_id res chain seq x y z
N MET A 1 -29.76 -9.20 -25.88
CA MET A 1 -29.36 -10.32 -24.99
C MET A 1 -28.86 -9.69 -23.70
N ARG A 2 -29.45 -9.98 -22.53
CA ARG A 2 -28.99 -9.42 -21.24
C ARG A 2 -27.62 -10.04 -20.92
N LYS A 3 -26.55 -9.23 -20.82
CA LYS A 3 -25.25 -9.69 -20.28
C LYS A 3 -25.51 -10.16 -18.83
N ARG A 4 -25.08 -11.38 -18.49
CA ARG A 4 -25.17 -11.92 -17.12
C ARG A 4 -24.14 -11.21 -16.25
N LYS A 5 -24.46 -10.93 -14.98
CA LYS A 5 -23.52 -10.29 -14.06
C LYS A 5 -22.38 -11.24 -13.70
N ILE A 6 -21.20 -10.71 -13.34
CA ILE A 6 -20.06 -11.54 -12.92
C ILE A 6 -20.44 -12.45 -11.74
N SER A 7 -21.15 -11.91 -10.74
CA SER A 7 -21.71 -12.66 -9.60
C SER A 7 -22.59 -13.84 -10.00
N GLU A 8 -23.41 -13.70 -11.04
CA GLU A 8 -24.33 -14.75 -11.50
C GLU A 8 -23.61 -15.91 -12.23
N ILE A 9 -22.36 -15.69 -12.64
CA ILE A 9 -21.56 -16.65 -13.43
C ILE A 9 -20.57 -17.42 -12.54
N ILE A 10 -20.09 -16.84 -11.44
CA ILE A 10 -19.13 -17.45 -10.51
C ILE A 10 -19.86 -18.32 -9.46
N GLY A 11 -20.71 -19.26 -9.89
CA GLY A 11 -21.61 -20.04 -9.02
C GLY A 11 -21.07 -20.41 -7.63
N ASN A 12 -21.94 -20.26 -6.60
CA ASN A 12 -21.73 -20.31 -5.14
C ASN A 12 -21.49 -18.97 -4.42
N ILE A 13 -22.23 -17.93 -4.79
CA ILE A 13 -22.48 -16.80 -3.88
C ILE A 13 -23.70 -17.18 -3.03
N ASN A 14 -23.51 -17.28 -1.71
CA ASN A 14 -24.62 -17.56 -0.80
C ASN A 14 -25.56 -16.36 -0.75
N GLN A 15 -26.83 -16.58 -1.13
CA GLN A 15 -27.88 -15.56 -1.24
C GLN A 15 -28.05 -14.75 0.05
N LYS A 16 -27.77 -15.36 1.21
CA LYS A 16 -27.81 -14.68 2.52
C LYS A 16 -26.95 -13.41 2.56
N TYR A 17 -25.74 -13.43 1.98
CA TYR A 17 -24.84 -12.28 1.99
C TYR A 17 -25.24 -11.20 0.97
N VAL A 18 -25.98 -11.57 -0.08
CA VAL A 18 -26.59 -10.62 -1.03
C VAL A 18 -27.72 -9.85 -0.35
N ASP A 19 -28.52 -10.55 0.46
CA ASP A 19 -29.66 -9.98 1.18
C ASP A 19 -29.21 -9.11 2.37
N GLU A 20 -28.15 -9.50 3.08
CA GLU A 20 -27.54 -8.69 4.17
C GLU A 20 -26.87 -7.41 3.64
N ALA A 21 -26.21 -7.46 2.48
CA ALA A 21 -25.64 -6.27 1.84
C ALA A 21 -26.73 -5.31 1.31
N ALA A 22 -27.84 -5.83 0.79
CA ALA A 22 -28.97 -5.03 0.35
C ALA A 22 -29.73 -4.34 1.50
N ALA A 23 -29.57 -4.83 2.74
CA ALA A 23 -30.21 -4.27 3.93
C ALA A 23 -29.35 -3.18 4.62
N TYR A 24 -28.11 -2.95 4.18
CA TYR A 24 -27.25 -1.91 4.76
C TYR A 24 -27.76 -0.52 4.36
N THR A 25 -28.42 0.16 5.30
CA THR A 25 -28.74 1.58 5.20
C THR A 25 -27.60 2.34 5.86
N GLY A 26 -26.79 3.02 5.05
CA GLY A 26 -25.64 3.79 5.53
C GLY A 26 -26.03 4.76 6.64
N ILE A 27 -25.21 4.83 7.68
CA ILE A 27 -25.38 5.79 8.77
C ILE A 27 -25.23 7.20 8.17
N GLU A 28 -26.24 8.05 8.38
CA GLU A 28 -26.23 9.46 7.97
C GLU A 28 -24.97 10.17 8.52
N LYS A 29 -24.16 10.72 7.60
CA LYS A 29 -23.04 11.60 7.96
C LYS A 29 -23.61 12.90 8.52
N HIS A 30 -23.37 13.18 9.80
CA HIS A 30 -23.58 14.52 10.34
C HIS A 30 -22.46 15.45 9.88
N ASP A 31 -22.82 16.47 9.08
CA ASP A 31 -21.94 17.58 8.72
C ASP A 31 -21.44 18.30 9.98
N ARG A 32 -20.10 18.41 10.12
CA ARG A 32 -19.48 19.39 11.04
C ARG A 32 -18.63 20.37 10.24
N PRO A 33 -18.72 21.69 10.53
CA PRO A 33 -18.03 22.70 9.75
C PRO A 33 -16.52 22.71 10.06
N TYR A 34 -15.72 22.62 8.99
CA TYR A 34 -14.26 22.66 9.02
C TYR A 34 -13.78 24.07 9.44
N ALA A 35 -13.10 24.17 10.58
CA ALA A 35 -12.49 25.42 11.05
C ALA A 35 -11.01 25.49 10.60
N TRP A 36 -10.75 26.34 9.62
CA TRP A 36 -9.45 26.60 9.00
C TRP A 36 -8.50 27.31 10.00
N LYS A 37 -7.32 26.73 10.26
CA LYS A 37 -6.16 27.49 10.76
C LYS A 37 -4.96 27.25 9.84
N LYS A 38 -4.47 28.35 9.29
CA LYS A 38 -3.40 28.46 8.30
C LYS A 38 -2.05 28.07 8.90
N TRP A 39 -1.36 27.13 8.27
CA TRP A 39 0.11 27.06 8.27
C TRP A 39 0.53 26.98 6.80
N SER A 40 1.32 27.97 6.39
CA SER A 40 1.77 28.18 5.02
C SER A 40 3.28 27.94 4.94
N GLY A 41 3.70 27.05 4.03
CA GLY A 41 5.07 27.02 3.49
C GLY A 41 5.75 25.66 3.62
N LEU A 42 5.88 24.96 2.49
CA LEU A 42 6.68 23.73 2.25
C LEU A 42 6.16 22.40 2.81
N ALA A 43 4.85 22.14 2.68
CA ALA A 43 4.32 20.78 2.56
C ALA A 43 3.89 20.57 1.10
N ALA A 44 4.82 20.17 0.23
CA ALA A 44 4.50 19.84 -1.15
C ALA A 44 4.16 18.36 -1.25
N SER A 45 2.86 18.10 -1.43
CA SER A 45 2.22 16.86 -1.86
C SER A 45 2.39 15.63 -0.96
N PHE A 46 1.70 15.66 0.18
CA PHE A 46 1.01 14.47 0.66
C PHE A 46 0.01 14.04 -0.41
N ALA A 47 0.32 12.97 -1.16
CA ALA A 47 -0.72 12.23 -1.82
C ALA A 47 -1.61 11.65 -0.72
N LEU A 48 -2.76 12.28 -0.51
CA LEU A 48 -3.89 11.74 0.23
C LEU A 48 -4.29 10.39 -0.40
N LEU A 49 -3.61 9.32 -0.01
CA LEU A 49 -4.19 7.98 -0.10
C LEU A 49 -5.18 7.87 1.06
N MET A 50 -6.33 8.52 0.90
CA MET A 50 -7.56 8.08 1.56
C MET A 50 -7.93 6.72 0.97
N ILE A 51 -7.20 5.67 1.36
CA ILE A 51 -7.73 4.32 1.28
C ILE A 51 -8.72 4.24 2.45
N ALA A 52 -9.96 4.64 2.17
CA ALA A 52 -11.12 4.21 2.93
C ALA A 52 -11.22 2.69 2.75
N GLY A 53 -10.45 1.96 3.57
CA GLY A 53 -10.28 0.52 3.46
C GLY A 53 -9.39 -0.05 4.55
N ALA A 54 -9.29 0.59 5.71
CA ALA A 54 -8.77 -0.08 6.90
C ALA A 54 -9.87 -0.98 7.50
N ALA A 55 -10.30 -2.00 6.77
CA ALA A 55 -10.81 -3.21 7.39
C ALA A 55 -9.59 -4.05 7.79
N ILE A 56 -8.81 -3.57 8.77
CA ILE A 56 -7.66 -4.29 9.31
C ILE A 56 -8.22 -5.30 10.31
N LEU A 57 -8.56 -6.48 9.80
CA LEU A 57 -8.76 -7.67 10.61
C LEU A 57 -7.48 -7.97 11.41
N PRO A 58 -7.60 -8.48 12.65
CA PRO A 58 -6.46 -8.77 13.51
C PRO A 58 -5.51 -9.72 12.81
N ALA A 59 -4.21 -9.36 12.78
CA ALA A 59 -3.06 -10.24 12.59
C ALA A 59 -3.30 -11.63 11.98
N VAL A 60 -2.85 -11.85 10.74
CA VAL A 60 -2.50 -13.18 10.20
C VAL A 60 -3.63 -14.21 10.26
N LEU A 61 -4.60 -14.13 9.34
CA LEU A 61 -5.64 -15.17 9.27
C LEU A 61 -5.54 -15.91 7.94
N LYS A 62 -4.95 -17.10 7.99
CA LYS A 62 -5.22 -18.16 7.02
C LYS A 62 -6.74 -18.32 6.99
N GLY A 63 -7.37 -17.95 5.88
CA GLY A 63 -8.83 -17.87 5.77
C GLY A 63 -9.57 -19.04 6.41
N SER A 64 -10.24 -18.78 7.54
CA SER A 64 -11.35 -19.58 8.02
C SER A 64 -12.21 -18.73 8.98
N GLU A 65 -13.52 -19.00 9.02
CA GLU A 65 -14.50 -18.36 9.93
C GLU A 65 -14.10 -18.44 11.42
N ALA A 66 -13.18 -19.34 11.79
CA ALA A 66 -12.78 -19.60 13.17
C ALA A 66 -12.06 -18.42 13.86
N ASP A 67 -11.36 -17.57 13.10
CA ASP A 67 -10.53 -16.52 13.67
C ASP A 67 -11.31 -15.25 14.09
N SER A 68 -12.50 -15.05 13.53
CA SER A 68 -13.44 -14.01 13.97
C SER A 68 -13.97 -14.25 15.39
N ALA A 69 -13.83 -15.48 15.91
CA ALA A 69 -14.23 -15.83 17.27
C ALA A 69 -13.14 -15.51 18.32
N LYS A 70 -11.85 -15.48 17.91
CA LYS A 70 -10.72 -15.28 18.83
C LYS A 70 -10.70 -13.87 19.42
N TYR A 71 -10.89 -12.84 18.60
CA TYR A 71 -10.78 -11.45 19.03
C TYR A 71 -12.16 -10.77 19.06
N LYS A 72 -12.41 -9.99 20.13
CA LYS A 72 -13.63 -9.20 20.29
C LYS A 72 -13.48 -7.75 19.82
N TYR A 73 -12.29 -7.37 19.33
CA TYR A 73 -11.97 -6.01 18.89
C TYR A 73 -11.36 -5.97 17.48
N HIS A 74 -11.71 -4.94 16.73
CA HIS A 74 -11.08 -4.57 15.45
C HIS A 74 -10.06 -3.44 15.64
N ILE A 75 -8.98 -3.40 14.87
CA ILE A 75 -8.07 -2.24 14.90
C ILE A 75 -8.60 -1.23 13.87
N SER A 76 -8.95 -0.03 14.33
CA SER A 76 -9.48 1.03 13.47
C SER A 76 -8.79 2.36 13.80
N GLY A 77 -8.21 3.01 12.82
CA GLY A 77 -7.60 4.33 13.00
C GLY A 77 -6.85 4.74 11.76
N ALA A 78 -6.78 6.04 11.53
CA ALA A 78 -5.82 6.61 10.61
C ALA A 78 -4.55 6.92 11.40
N GLU A 79 -3.39 6.69 10.79
CA GLU A 79 -2.13 7.08 11.42
C GLU A 79 -1.97 8.58 11.38
N GLY A 80 -1.55 9.16 12.50
CA GLY A 80 -1.06 10.53 12.49
C GLY A 80 0.30 10.65 11.86
N ASP A 81 0.48 11.73 11.07
CA ASP A 81 1.77 12.13 10.53
C ASP A 81 2.69 12.55 11.70
N MET A 82 3.43 11.58 12.23
CA MET A 82 4.45 11.84 13.24
C MET A 82 5.72 12.33 12.56
N GLU A 83 6.06 13.59 12.83
CA GLU A 83 7.36 14.12 12.47
C GLU A 83 8.41 13.58 13.45
N TRP A 84 9.50 12.99 12.93
CA TRP A 84 10.54 12.40 13.75
C TRP A 84 11.74 13.33 13.89
N PRO A 85 12.43 13.37 15.05
CA PRO A 85 13.67 14.12 15.17
C PRO A 85 14.69 13.65 14.13
N TRP A 86 15.53 14.57 13.68
CA TRP A 86 16.43 14.35 12.53
C TRP A 86 17.31 13.10 12.68
N GLU A 87 17.85 12.88 13.87
CA GLU A 87 18.72 11.74 14.19
C GLU A 87 17.98 10.39 14.18
N TYR A 88 16.65 10.39 14.25
CA TYR A 88 15.77 9.22 14.24
C TYR A 88 15.12 8.94 12.87
N LYS A 89 15.41 9.78 11.86
CA LYS A 89 14.95 9.56 10.49
C LYS A 89 15.86 8.60 9.73
N THR A 90 15.25 7.77 8.87
CA THR A 90 15.97 7.04 7.81
C THR A 90 16.49 8.01 6.75
N ASP A 91 17.40 7.55 5.88
CA ASP A 91 17.88 8.38 4.78
C ASP A 91 16.75 8.77 3.81
N SER A 92 15.81 7.85 3.55
CA SER A 92 14.61 8.12 2.76
C SER A 92 13.68 9.16 3.37
N GLU A 93 13.62 9.27 4.70
CA GLU A 93 12.82 10.29 5.39
C GLU A 93 13.54 11.64 5.51
N LYS A 94 14.87 11.63 5.51
CA LYS A 94 15.70 12.85 5.53
C LYS A 94 15.73 13.51 4.16
N TYR A 95 15.90 12.71 3.11
CA TYR A 95 16.25 13.18 1.78
C TYR A 95 15.16 12.83 0.77
N GLN A 96 13.98 13.41 0.94
CA GLN A 96 12.83 13.09 0.09
C GLN A 96 12.93 13.66 -1.34
N THR A 97 13.85 14.60 -1.57
CA THR A 97 14.05 15.22 -2.88
C THR A 97 15.52 15.24 -3.26
N ILE A 98 15.80 15.04 -4.54
CA ILE A 98 17.13 15.16 -5.13
C ILE A 98 17.08 16.04 -6.39
N GLU A 99 18.19 16.70 -6.68
CA GLU A 99 18.39 17.41 -7.94
C GLU A 99 19.47 16.70 -8.77
N PHE A 100 19.10 16.20 -9.94
CA PHE A 100 19.99 15.46 -10.83
C PHE A 100 19.80 15.92 -12.28
N ASN A 101 20.90 16.25 -12.97
CA ASN A 101 20.89 16.74 -14.36
C ASN A 101 19.93 17.92 -14.63
N GLY A 102 19.75 18.81 -13.66
CA GLY A 102 18.86 19.96 -13.77
C GLY A 102 17.37 19.65 -13.56
N ASN A 103 17.05 18.40 -13.23
CA ASN A 103 15.69 17.95 -12.92
C ASN A 103 15.54 17.69 -11.42
N ALA A 104 14.37 18.02 -10.89
CA ALA A 104 13.99 17.67 -9.53
C ALA A 104 13.27 16.32 -9.50
N TYR A 105 13.65 15.46 -8.56
CA TYR A 105 12.98 14.19 -8.32
C TYR A 105 12.54 14.09 -6.87
N SER A 106 11.42 13.42 -6.65
CA SER A 106 10.86 13.13 -5.33
C SER A 106 10.85 11.63 -5.08
N ILE A 107 11.12 11.24 -3.84
CA ILE A 107 11.13 9.85 -3.43
C ILE A 107 9.72 9.25 -3.60
N LYS A 108 9.65 8.05 -4.16
CA LYS A 108 8.38 7.34 -4.39
C LYS A 108 8.06 6.34 -3.30
N ASN A 109 9.09 5.77 -2.68
CA ASN A 109 8.95 4.80 -1.61
C ASN A 109 10.05 4.98 -0.57
N LEU A 110 9.68 4.91 0.71
CA LEU A 110 10.65 5.05 1.81
C LEU A 110 11.51 3.79 2.02
N ASN A 111 11.19 2.69 1.34
CA ASN A 111 11.99 1.47 1.41
C ASN A 111 13.10 1.48 0.38
N SER A 112 14.25 0.97 0.79
CA SER A 112 15.34 0.71 -0.15
C SER A 112 14.99 -0.44 -1.08
N ILE A 113 15.51 -0.39 -2.30
CA ILE A 113 15.43 -1.46 -3.28
C ILE A 113 16.66 -2.36 -3.23
N ASP A 114 16.49 -3.61 -3.66
CA ASP A 114 17.58 -4.56 -3.77
C ASP A 114 18.61 -4.11 -4.82
N THR A 115 19.89 -4.40 -4.57
CA THR A 115 20.98 -4.02 -5.48
C THR A 115 20.91 -4.75 -6.81
N GLU A 116 20.25 -5.91 -6.89
CA GLU A 116 19.96 -6.64 -8.13
C GLU A 116 19.07 -5.85 -9.11
N LEU A 117 18.27 -4.91 -8.58
CA LEU A 117 17.41 -4.04 -9.40
C LEU A 117 18.16 -2.83 -9.97
N LEU A 118 19.38 -2.56 -9.49
CA LEU A 118 20.20 -1.44 -9.93
C LEU A 118 20.86 -1.75 -11.28
N GLY A 119 20.81 -0.77 -12.17
CA GLY A 119 21.53 -0.77 -13.44
C GLY A 119 22.81 0.07 -13.37
N ASP A 120 23.19 0.61 -14.53
CA ASP A 120 24.39 1.44 -14.69
C ASP A 120 24.39 2.66 -13.76
N ILE A 121 25.59 3.07 -13.34
CA ILE A 121 25.81 4.34 -12.65
C ILE A 121 25.61 5.49 -13.63
N LEU A 122 24.74 6.44 -13.26
CA LEU A 122 24.45 7.65 -14.04
C LEU A 122 25.28 8.85 -13.57
N GLY A 123 25.65 8.88 -12.29
CA GLY A 123 26.46 9.94 -11.70
C GLY A 123 26.21 10.09 -10.22
N THR A 124 26.40 11.30 -9.71
CA THR A 124 26.07 11.66 -8.33
C THR A 124 25.15 12.88 -8.30
N CYS A 125 24.36 12.99 -7.23
CA CYS A 125 23.49 14.14 -6.99
C CYS A 125 23.66 14.62 -5.55
N LYS A 126 23.19 15.86 -5.32
CA LYS A 126 23.05 16.41 -3.98
C LYS A 126 21.63 16.11 -3.51
N ALA A 127 21.54 15.36 -2.42
CA ALA A 127 20.28 15.12 -1.72
C ALA A 127 20.13 16.16 -0.61
N GLU A 128 18.96 16.79 -0.49
CA GLU A 128 18.72 17.85 0.49
C GLU A 128 17.59 17.46 1.44
N GLY A 129 17.75 17.83 2.70
CA GLY A 129 16.75 17.65 3.74
C GLY A 129 16.77 18.80 4.72
N ILE A 130 15.63 19.05 5.37
CA ILE A 130 15.48 20.12 6.36
C ILE A 130 14.99 19.48 7.65
N ASP A 131 15.69 19.74 8.75
CA ASP A 131 15.19 19.41 10.08
C ASP A 131 14.03 20.36 10.41
N PRO A 132 12.81 19.84 10.57
CA PRO A 132 11.62 20.67 10.76
C PRO A 132 11.60 21.37 12.13
N TYR A 133 12.34 20.88 13.12
CA TYR A 133 12.38 21.47 14.46
C TYR A 133 13.37 22.62 14.55
N THR A 134 14.51 22.51 13.86
CA THR A 134 15.58 23.52 13.92
C THR A 134 15.66 24.41 12.69
N GLY A 135 14.99 24.02 11.59
CA GLY A 135 15.11 24.64 10.27
C GLY A 135 16.49 24.43 9.61
N LYS A 136 17.35 23.61 10.22
CA LYS A 136 18.70 23.37 9.72
C LYS A 136 18.64 22.52 8.46
N LYS A 137 19.31 22.99 7.41
CA LYS A 137 19.48 22.24 6.17
C LYS A 137 20.63 21.25 6.30
N TYR A 138 20.40 20.04 5.82
CA TYR A 138 21.37 18.99 5.68
C TYR A 138 21.47 18.57 4.22
N THR A 139 22.64 18.10 3.84
CA THR A 139 22.93 17.71 2.47
C THR A 139 23.77 16.45 2.49
N GLU A 140 23.48 15.51 1.60
CA GLU A 140 24.25 14.30 1.38
C GLU A 140 24.58 14.14 -0.11
N THR A 141 25.66 13.43 -0.41
CA THR A 141 25.97 13.03 -1.79
C THR A 141 25.44 11.63 -2.04
N PHE A 142 24.51 11.50 -2.98
CA PHE A 142 24.00 10.20 -3.41
C PHE A 142 24.59 9.80 -4.76
N GLU A 143 24.89 8.52 -4.92
CA GLU A 143 25.07 7.90 -6.22
C GLU A 143 23.70 7.74 -6.88
N VAL A 144 23.62 8.07 -8.17
CA VAL A 144 22.41 7.92 -8.98
C VAL A 144 22.65 6.81 -10.00
N ARG A 145 21.69 5.89 -10.10
CA ARG A 145 21.74 4.73 -10.99
C ARG A 145 20.45 4.58 -11.78
N LYS A 146 20.56 3.86 -12.91
CA LYS A 146 19.41 3.29 -13.59
C LYS A 146 18.73 2.26 -12.71
N ILE A 147 17.45 2.02 -12.99
CA ILE A 147 16.71 0.86 -12.49
C ILE A 147 16.51 -0.08 -13.67
N ASN A 148 16.79 -1.36 -13.49
CA ASN A 148 16.72 -2.34 -14.57
C ASN A 148 15.31 -2.39 -15.19
N GLY A 149 15.24 -2.20 -16.51
CA GLY A 149 13.98 -2.18 -17.27
C GLY A 149 13.16 -0.89 -17.18
N VAL A 150 13.58 0.11 -16.40
CA VAL A 150 12.85 1.38 -16.24
C VAL A 150 13.61 2.52 -16.91
N SER A 151 12.90 3.42 -17.57
CA SER A 151 13.48 4.60 -18.20
C SER A 151 13.88 5.66 -17.15
N GLU A 152 15.09 6.20 -17.30
CA GLU A 152 15.60 7.33 -16.50
C GLU A 152 14.84 8.64 -16.74
N GLU A 153 14.04 8.70 -17.82
CA GLU A 153 13.10 9.79 -18.06
C GLU A 153 11.96 9.82 -17.04
N ARG A 154 11.80 8.74 -16.25
CA ARG A 154 10.73 8.61 -15.25
C ARG A 154 11.27 8.41 -13.86
N LEU A 155 12.03 7.34 -13.67
CA LEU A 155 12.50 6.93 -12.36
C LEU A 155 14.01 6.71 -12.38
N VAL A 156 14.65 7.08 -11.28
CA VAL A 156 16.05 6.76 -10.99
C VAL A 156 16.16 6.15 -9.61
N ALA A 157 17.20 5.34 -9.40
CA ALA A 157 17.58 4.93 -8.05
C ALA A 157 18.65 5.89 -7.54
N ALA A 158 18.49 6.40 -6.33
CA ALA A 158 19.54 7.20 -5.69
C ALA A 158 19.74 6.80 -4.24
N GLY A 159 21.00 6.84 -3.78
CA GLY A 159 21.33 6.45 -2.42
C GLY A 159 22.82 6.39 -2.15
N ASN A 160 23.17 5.68 -1.08
CA ASN A 160 24.52 5.53 -0.56
C ASN A 160 24.69 4.11 0.00
N ASP A 161 25.73 3.90 0.82
CA ASP A 161 26.01 2.61 1.46
C ASP A 161 24.88 2.09 2.36
N ASN A 162 23.96 2.95 2.81
CA ASN A 162 22.80 2.57 3.61
C ASN A 162 21.63 2.03 2.76
N GLY A 163 21.69 2.19 1.44
CA GLY A 163 20.68 1.70 0.50
C GLY A 163 20.34 2.70 -0.60
N PHE A 164 19.67 2.19 -1.63
CA PHE A 164 19.16 2.95 -2.78
C PHE A 164 17.64 3.00 -2.74
N TYR A 165 17.07 4.14 -3.10
CA TYR A 165 15.62 4.39 -3.10
C TYR A 165 15.15 4.85 -4.48
N VAL A 166 13.87 4.61 -4.80
CA VAL A 166 13.28 5.02 -6.07
C VAL A 166 12.86 6.48 -5.98
N TYR A 167 13.36 7.30 -6.90
CA TYR A 167 12.98 8.70 -7.08
C TYR A 167 12.28 8.89 -8.42
N ARG A 168 11.14 9.57 -8.39
CA ARG A 168 10.31 9.92 -9.54
C ARG A 168 10.60 11.34 -9.98
N LEU A 169 10.67 11.55 -11.30
CA LEU A 169 10.79 12.88 -11.90
C LEU A 169 9.54 13.72 -11.56
N ASN A 170 9.73 14.93 -11.03
CA ASN A 170 8.62 15.78 -10.60
C ASN A 170 7.86 16.38 -11.78
N GLU A 171 8.58 16.87 -12.78
CA GLU A 171 8.00 17.46 -14.00
C GLU A 171 7.96 16.41 -15.11
N GLU A 172 7.05 15.44 -14.97
CA GLU A 172 6.85 14.41 -15.98
C GLU A 172 5.54 14.61 -16.76
N THR A 173 5.54 14.24 -18.04
CA THR A 173 4.34 14.25 -18.88
C THR A 173 3.62 12.92 -18.80
N THR A 174 2.31 12.92 -18.64
CA THR A 174 1.54 11.66 -18.65
C THR A 174 1.70 10.98 -20.02
N PRO A 175 2.06 9.67 -20.06
CA PRO A 175 2.16 8.94 -21.31
C PRO A 175 0.84 8.94 -22.08
N ALA A 176 0.89 9.31 -23.36
CA ALA A 176 -0.28 9.50 -24.21
C ALA A 176 -0.90 8.18 -24.67
N THR A 177 -0.10 7.11 -24.69
CA THR A 177 -0.52 5.77 -25.06
C THR A 177 -0.17 4.74 -23.99
N PHE A 178 -0.91 3.65 -23.93
CA PHE A 178 -0.62 2.56 -23.02
C PHE A 178 0.73 1.90 -23.32
N GLY A 179 1.13 1.83 -24.59
CA GLY A 179 2.45 1.35 -25.01
C GLY A 179 3.59 2.16 -24.43
N GLU A 180 3.47 3.49 -24.39
CA GLU A 180 4.47 4.35 -23.75
C GLU A 180 4.60 4.05 -22.25
N VAL A 181 3.49 3.80 -21.53
CA VAL A 181 3.56 3.41 -20.11
C VAL A 181 4.31 2.08 -19.95
N ILE A 182 4.01 1.09 -20.79
CA ILE A 182 4.68 -0.22 -20.75
C ILE A 182 6.19 -0.07 -20.93
N GLU A 183 6.63 0.76 -21.89
CA GLU A 183 8.05 0.96 -22.20
C GLU A 183 8.77 1.77 -21.13
N LEU A 184 8.20 2.93 -20.76
CA LEU A 184 8.85 3.87 -19.84
C LEU A 184 9.05 3.31 -18.44
N TYR A 185 8.12 2.47 -17.97
CA TYR A 185 8.20 1.84 -16.66
C TYR A 185 8.58 0.35 -16.74
N GLY A 186 8.84 -0.20 -17.92
CA GLY A 186 9.16 -1.61 -18.11
C GLY A 186 8.12 -2.55 -17.49
N LEU A 187 6.83 -2.23 -17.63
CA LEU A 187 5.79 -2.88 -16.83
C LEU A 187 5.76 -4.40 -16.99
N THR A 188 5.98 -4.91 -18.20
CA THR A 188 6.03 -6.36 -18.46
C THR A 188 7.13 -7.09 -17.67
N GLN A 189 8.23 -6.41 -17.36
CA GLN A 189 9.33 -6.96 -16.55
C GLN A 189 9.10 -6.73 -15.05
N ASN A 190 8.56 -5.56 -14.70
CA ASN A 190 8.60 -5.04 -13.34
C ASN A 190 7.27 -5.12 -12.59
N LEU A 191 6.17 -5.48 -13.26
CA LEU A 191 4.85 -5.61 -12.66
C LEU A 191 4.28 -7.00 -12.91
N LYS A 192 3.69 -7.59 -11.88
CA LYS A 192 3.06 -8.91 -11.94
C LYS A 192 1.58 -8.82 -11.63
N PHE A 193 0.77 -9.58 -12.37
CA PHE A 193 -0.64 -9.75 -12.07
C PHE A 193 -0.84 -11.07 -11.34
N ASN A 194 -0.70 -11.08 -10.02
CA ASN A 194 -0.76 -12.34 -9.26
C ASN A 194 -2.02 -12.45 -8.40
N HIS A 195 -2.36 -11.38 -7.68
CA HIS A 195 -3.48 -11.37 -6.74
C HIS A 195 -4.52 -10.34 -7.18
N TYR A 196 -5.80 -10.71 -7.18
CA TYR A 196 -6.89 -9.79 -7.49
C TYR A 196 -8.16 -10.03 -6.68
N ALA A 197 -8.91 -8.94 -6.49
CA ALA A 197 -10.28 -8.96 -6.02
C ALA A 197 -11.27 -8.82 -7.19
N VAL A 198 -12.43 -9.46 -7.06
CA VAL A 198 -13.59 -9.20 -7.93
C VAL A 198 -14.46 -8.15 -7.26
N CYS A 199 -14.71 -7.05 -7.94
CA CYS A 199 -15.48 -5.91 -7.42
C CYS A 199 -16.80 -5.74 -8.19
N GLU A 200 -17.89 -5.49 -7.47
CA GLU A 200 -19.15 -4.98 -8.01
C GLU A 200 -19.48 -3.66 -7.31
N GLY A 201 -19.33 -2.54 -8.00
CA GLY A 201 -19.24 -1.26 -7.30
C GLY A 201 -17.99 -1.23 -6.41
N TYR A 202 -18.14 -0.67 -5.22
CA TYR A 202 -17.08 -0.70 -4.19
C TYR A 202 -17.07 -1.99 -3.35
N ASP A 203 -17.98 -2.93 -3.62
CA ASP A 203 -18.03 -4.18 -2.87
C ASP A 203 -17.07 -5.21 -3.44
N GLU A 204 -16.16 -5.69 -2.61
CA GLU A 204 -15.30 -6.83 -2.92
C GLU A 204 -16.06 -8.15 -2.68
N LYS A 205 -16.17 -8.99 -3.72
CA LYS A 205 -16.92 -10.25 -3.71
C LYS A 205 -16.04 -11.48 -3.50
N GLY A 206 -14.72 -11.34 -3.58
CA GLY A 206 -13.77 -12.41 -3.30
C GLY A 206 -12.38 -12.15 -3.88
N TYR A 207 -11.41 -12.92 -3.39
CA TYR A 207 -9.99 -12.79 -3.69
C TYR A 207 -9.47 -14.04 -4.38
N PHE A 208 -8.54 -13.85 -5.31
CA PHE A 208 -8.03 -14.90 -6.16
C PHE A 208 -6.54 -14.69 -6.47
N THR A 209 -5.84 -15.79 -6.70
CA THR A 209 -4.48 -15.80 -7.20
C THR A 209 -4.45 -16.47 -8.57
N VAL A 210 -3.95 -15.77 -9.58
CA VAL A 210 -3.72 -16.34 -10.92
C VAL A 210 -2.35 -17.01 -10.97
N ASN A 211 -2.27 -18.15 -11.63
CA ASN A 211 -1.05 -18.97 -11.63
C ASN A 211 0.04 -18.47 -12.59
N ASP A 212 -0.36 -17.76 -13.64
CA ASP A 212 0.51 -17.25 -14.71
C ASP A 212 -0.14 -15.97 -15.29
N ASP A 213 0.63 -14.89 -15.44
CA ASP A 213 0.17 -13.63 -15.99
C ASP A 213 0.65 -13.38 -17.43
N ALA A 214 1.39 -14.31 -18.04
CA ALA A 214 1.94 -14.15 -19.38
C ALA A 214 0.85 -13.85 -20.43
N TYR A 215 -0.31 -14.52 -20.33
CA TYR A 215 -1.42 -14.28 -21.26
C TYR A 215 -2.11 -12.91 -21.02
N ILE A 216 -2.14 -12.43 -19.78
CA ILE A 216 -2.63 -11.08 -19.46
C ILE A 216 -1.72 -10.06 -20.15
N TRP A 217 -0.40 -10.22 -19.99
CA TRP A 217 0.59 -9.35 -20.64
C TRP A 217 0.55 -9.43 -22.16
N GLN A 218 0.28 -10.60 -22.74
CA GLN A 218 0.08 -10.73 -24.18
C GLN A 218 -1.08 -9.84 -24.66
N ILE A 219 -2.25 -9.92 -24.02
CA ILE A 219 -3.43 -9.11 -24.39
C ILE A 219 -3.13 -7.62 -24.20
N LEU A 220 -2.54 -7.25 -23.07
CA LEU A 220 -2.17 -5.86 -22.78
C LEU A 220 -1.17 -5.31 -23.81
N SER A 221 -0.25 -6.14 -24.29
CA SER A 221 0.71 -5.78 -25.34
C SER A 221 0.08 -5.59 -26.73
N GLU A 222 -1.11 -6.14 -26.97
CA GLU A 222 -1.90 -5.87 -28.18
C GLU A 222 -2.66 -4.53 -28.07
N CYS A 223 -2.79 -3.96 -26.87
CA CYS A 223 -3.53 -2.74 -26.58
C CYS A 223 -2.65 -1.48 -26.53
N ARG A 224 -1.43 -1.52 -27.07
CA ARG A 224 -0.44 -0.43 -26.94
C ARG A 224 -0.93 0.92 -27.48
N ASP A 225 -1.74 0.92 -28.53
CA ASP A 225 -2.27 2.13 -29.15
C ASP A 225 -3.41 2.79 -28.35
N ALA A 226 -3.88 2.15 -27.26
CA ALA A 226 -4.92 2.69 -26.41
C ALA A 226 -4.50 4.07 -25.88
N ARG A 227 -5.37 5.06 -26.09
CA ARG A 227 -5.12 6.45 -25.71
C ARG A 227 -5.48 6.69 -24.25
N LEU A 228 -4.71 7.56 -23.62
CA LEU A 228 -5.03 8.08 -22.29
C LEU A 228 -6.44 8.70 -22.32
N TYR A 229 -7.28 8.26 -21.41
CA TYR A 229 -8.57 8.86 -21.14
C TYR A 229 -8.36 10.02 -20.16
N SER A 230 -8.25 11.24 -20.69
CA SER A 230 -7.87 12.44 -19.94
C SER A 230 -9.04 13.25 -19.38
N GLU A 231 -10.27 12.73 -19.43
CA GLU A 231 -11.45 13.44 -18.92
C GLU A 231 -11.52 13.43 -17.39
N THR A 232 -10.84 12.48 -16.73
CA THR A 232 -10.77 12.34 -15.27
C THR A 232 -9.46 11.69 -14.86
N ASP A 233 -8.97 12.03 -13.67
CA ASP A 233 -7.82 11.45 -12.98
C ASP A 233 -8.22 10.49 -11.85
N VAL A 234 -9.52 10.15 -11.77
CA VAL A 234 -10.09 9.23 -10.79
C VAL A 234 -10.84 8.10 -11.50
N PHE A 235 -10.49 6.86 -11.17
CA PHE A 235 -11.27 5.69 -11.57
C PHE A 235 -12.48 5.52 -10.64
N ASP A 236 -13.68 5.77 -11.18
CA ASP A 236 -14.94 5.62 -10.43
C ASP A 236 -15.49 4.18 -10.50
N GLY A 237 -15.30 3.40 -9.44
CA GLY A 237 -15.81 2.03 -9.37
C GLY A 237 -17.33 1.92 -9.15
N SER A 238 -18.03 2.98 -8.75
CA SER A 238 -19.38 2.92 -8.16
C SER A 238 -20.43 2.18 -8.99
N ASN A 239 -20.36 2.28 -10.32
CA ASN A 239 -21.30 1.67 -11.26
C ASN A 239 -20.63 0.66 -12.19
N ARG A 240 -19.50 0.08 -11.79
CA ARG A 240 -18.71 -0.85 -12.60
C ARG A 240 -18.58 -2.21 -11.92
N ASN A 241 -18.51 -3.26 -12.74
CA ASN A 241 -17.88 -4.50 -12.31
C ASN A 241 -16.46 -4.52 -12.84
N TYR A 242 -15.51 -4.85 -12.00
CA TYR A 242 -14.10 -4.81 -12.36
C TYR A 242 -13.28 -5.78 -11.52
N LEU A 243 -12.08 -6.06 -11.99
CA LEU A 243 -11.04 -6.72 -11.22
C LEU A 243 -10.11 -5.65 -10.66
N THR A 244 -9.68 -5.81 -9.41
CA THR A 244 -8.63 -5.00 -8.81
C THR A 244 -7.44 -5.90 -8.52
N PHE A 245 -6.36 -5.75 -9.28
CA PHE A 245 -5.10 -6.41 -9.02
C PHE A 245 -4.27 -5.61 -8.03
N THR A 246 -3.73 -6.30 -7.02
CA THR A 246 -2.76 -5.72 -6.10
C THR A 246 -1.38 -5.68 -6.76
N ALA A 247 -0.83 -4.48 -6.91
CA ALA A 247 0.43 -4.23 -7.58
C ALA A 247 1.53 -3.89 -6.56
N THR A 248 2.58 -4.70 -6.53
CA THR A 248 3.81 -4.41 -5.77
C THR A 248 5.01 -4.58 -6.70
N SER A 249 5.91 -3.60 -6.68
CA SER A 249 7.11 -3.58 -7.50
C SER A 249 8.17 -2.70 -6.86
N ASP A 250 9.24 -3.30 -6.35
CA ASP A 250 10.36 -2.57 -5.76
C ASP A 250 11.04 -1.68 -6.82
N ALA A 251 11.22 -2.19 -8.04
CA ALA A 251 11.79 -1.41 -9.16
C ALA A 251 10.97 -0.14 -9.47
N LEU A 252 9.65 -0.19 -9.28
CA LEU A 252 8.78 0.97 -9.49
C LEU A 252 8.55 1.79 -8.21
N GLY A 253 9.07 1.38 -7.06
CA GLY A 253 8.77 2.00 -5.76
C GLY A 253 7.30 1.85 -5.35
N VAL A 254 6.62 0.79 -5.78
CA VAL A 254 5.18 0.59 -5.56
C VAL A 254 4.96 -0.51 -4.53
N TYR A 255 4.19 -0.20 -3.49
CA TYR A 255 3.75 -1.20 -2.51
C TYR A 255 2.23 -1.23 -2.47
N LYS A 256 1.64 -2.36 -2.86
CA LYS A 256 0.19 -2.60 -2.85
C LYS A 256 -0.64 -1.47 -3.46
N GLY A 257 -0.16 -0.93 -4.58
CA GLY A 257 -0.98 -0.12 -5.47
C GLY A 257 -2.05 -0.96 -6.16
N ALA A 258 -2.89 -0.31 -6.95
CA ALA A 258 -4.00 -0.94 -7.63
C ALA A 258 -3.87 -0.84 -9.15
N VAL A 259 -4.24 -1.93 -9.83
CA VAL A 259 -4.57 -1.94 -11.24
C VAL A 259 -5.99 -2.44 -11.41
N TYR A 260 -6.82 -1.64 -12.07
CA TYR A 260 -8.22 -1.90 -12.33
C TYR A 260 -8.42 -2.37 -13.76
N ILE A 261 -9.16 -3.46 -13.94
CA ILE A 261 -9.59 -3.98 -15.25
C ILE A 261 -11.12 -4.09 -15.23
N SER A 262 -11.79 -3.21 -15.96
CA SER A 262 -13.24 -3.00 -15.87
C SER A 262 -14.01 -3.57 -17.06
N GLU A 263 -15.18 -4.17 -16.82
CA GLU A 263 -15.98 -4.84 -17.87
C GLU A 263 -16.37 -3.90 -19.03
N ASP A 264 -16.45 -2.60 -18.77
CA ASP A 264 -16.72 -1.56 -19.77
C ASP A 264 -15.49 -1.16 -20.59
N GLY A 265 -14.35 -1.84 -20.43
CA GLY A 265 -13.22 -1.79 -21.36
C GLY A 265 -12.02 -0.96 -20.92
N TYR A 266 -11.95 -0.54 -19.65
CA TYR A 266 -10.85 0.27 -19.15
C TYR A 266 -9.81 -0.52 -18.36
N PHE A 267 -8.55 -0.18 -18.61
CA PHE A 267 -7.43 -0.36 -17.71
C PHE A 267 -7.25 0.95 -16.93
N ALA A 268 -7.13 0.89 -15.61
CA ALA A 268 -6.71 2.03 -14.81
C ALA A 268 -5.67 1.63 -13.77
N THR A 269 -4.82 2.55 -13.34
CA THR A 269 -3.85 2.26 -12.29
C THR A 269 -3.45 3.51 -11.51
N ASN A 270 -3.23 3.35 -10.20
CA ASN A 270 -2.71 4.40 -9.32
C ASN A 270 -1.27 4.14 -8.85
N ILE A 271 -0.54 3.23 -9.51
CA ILE A 271 0.86 2.90 -9.16
C ILE A 271 1.85 4.06 -9.41
N PHE A 272 1.37 5.21 -9.88
CA PHE A 272 2.14 6.41 -10.21
C PHE A 272 1.62 7.66 -9.47
N ASP A 273 1.02 7.48 -8.30
CA ASP A 273 0.42 8.52 -7.43
C ASP A 273 -0.87 9.17 -7.97
N TYR A 274 -1.12 9.07 -9.28
CA TYR A 274 -2.34 9.51 -9.97
C TYR A 274 -2.95 8.37 -10.79
N SER A 275 -4.25 8.45 -11.11
CA SER A 275 -4.87 7.42 -11.96
C SER A 275 -4.50 7.65 -13.42
N TYR A 276 -3.76 6.71 -14.02
CA TYR A 276 -3.68 6.62 -15.48
C TYR A 276 -4.78 5.68 -15.97
N ILE A 277 -5.60 6.16 -16.91
CA ILE A 277 -6.78 5.45 -17.40
C ILE A 277 -6.65 5.29 -18.92
N TYR A 278 -6.79 4.06 -19.41
CA TYR A 278 -6.71 3.73 -20.83
C TYR A 278 -7.92 2.88 -21.22
N PHE A 279 -8.60 3.27 -22.30
CA PHE A 279 -9.63 2.41 -22.89
C PHE A 279 -8.96 1.38 -23.79
N ILE A 280 -8.83 0.15 -23.28
CA ILE A 280 -8.22 -0.98 -24.00
C ILE A 280 -9.27 -1.82 -24.75
N GLY A 281 -10.56 -1.51 -24.56
CA GLY A 281 -11.68 -2.12 -25.26
C GLY A 281 -12.31 -3.31 -24.54
N GLU A 282 -13.63 -3.45 -24.67
CA GLU A 282 -14.40 -4.54 -24.04
C GLU A 282 -13.91 -5.94 -24.44
N GLU A 283 -13.41 -6.10 -25.68
CA GLU A 283 -12.90 -7.39 -26.16
C GLU A 283 -11.63 -7.82 -25.40
N ALA A 284 -10.66 -6.91 -25.26
CA ALA A 284 -9.41 -7.17 -24.56
C ALA A 284 -9.69 -7.49 -23.08
N VAL A 285 -10.50 -6.67 -22.42
CA VAL A 285 -10.91 -6.91 -21.03
C VAL A 285 -11.67 -8.23 -20.90
N GLY A 286 -12.59 -8.53 -21.82
CA GLY A 286 -13.32 -9.80 -21.83
C GLY A 286 -12.41 -11.02 -21.89
N LYS A 287 -11.33 -10.96 -22.69
CA LYS A 287 -10.30 -12.01 -22.74
C LYS A 287 -9.56 -12.15 -21.42
N ILE A 288 -9.13 -11.03 -20.81
CA ILE A 288 -8.43 -11.03 -19.51
C ILE A 288 -9.33 -11.62 -18.41
N ILE A 289 -10.55 -11.11 -18.27
CA ILE A 289 -11.51 -11.57 -17.26
C ILE A 289 -11.81 -13.06 -17.43
N ASN A 290 -12.05 -13.52 -18.66
CA ASN A 290 -12.29 -14.94 -18.91
C ASN A 290 -11.05 -15.80 -18.58
N TYR A 291 -9.85 -15.32 -18.90
CA TYR A 291 -8.63 -16.04 -18.59
C TYR A 291 -8.45 -16.22 -17.08
N VAL A 292 -8.49 -15.14 -16.31
CA VAL A 292 -8.25 -15.23 -14.86
C VAL A 292 -9.32 -16.05 -14.16
N LYS A 293 -10.60 -15.98 -14.60
CA LYS A 293 -11.67 -16.82 -14.05
C LYS A 293 -11.38 -18.32 -14.19
N ASN A 294 -10.73 -18.74 -15.28
CA ASN A 294 -10.44 -20.14 -15.56
C ASN A 294 -9.04 -20.60 -15.09
N ASN A 295 -8.17 -19.67 -14.69
CA ASN A 295 -6.75 -19.96 -14.38
C ASN A 295 -6.33 -19.42 -13.00
N SER A 296 -7.29 -19.22 -12.09
CA SER A 296 -7.03 -18.76 -10.74
C SER A 296 -7.53 -19.74 -9.69
N ALA A 297 -6.90 -19.70 -8.52
CA ALA A 297 -7.39 -20.32 -7.30
C ALA A 297 -7.97 -19.26 -6.36
N LYS A 298 -8.94 -19.64 -5.53
CA LYS A 298 -9.43 -18.78 -4.45
C LYS A 298 -8.28 -18.48 -3.49
N ALA A 299 -8.14 -17.21 -3.12
CA ALA A 299 -7.13 -16.72 -2.19
C ALA A 299 -7.78 -16.18 -0.91
N ALA A 300 -6.97 -16.06 0.14
CA ALA A 300 -7.34 -15.29 1.32
C ALA A 300 -7.21 -13.79 1.01
N PHE A 301 -7.90 -12.96 1.80
CA PHE A 301 -7.65 -11.52 1.82
C PHE A 301 -6.19 -11.24 2.19
N GLU A 302 -5.57 -10.30 1.48
CA GLU A 302 -4.25 -9.78 1.82
C GLU A 302 -4.39 -8.35 2.36
N PRO A 303 -4.20 -8.11 3.67
CA PRO A 303 -4.32 -6.77 4.23
C PRO A 303 -3.22 -5.86 3.68
N TYR A 304 -3.49 -4.56 3.50
CA TYR A 304 -2.49 -3.60 3.04
C TYR A 304 -1.22 -3.65 3.93
N GLU A 305 -1.41 -3.60 5.25
CA GLU A 305 -0.32 -3.76 6.22
C GLU A 305 -0.65 -4.81 7.27
N LEU A 306 0.36 -5.55 7.68
CA LEU A 306 0.24 -6.50 8.76
C LEU A 306 0.41 -5.77 10.08
N THR A 307 -0.55 -5.98 10.98
CA THR A 307 -0.60 -5.33 12.29
C THR A 307 -0.88 -6.35 13.37
N ILE A 308 -0.08 -6.33 14.44
CA ILE A 308 -0.44 -6.93 15.73
C ILE A 308 -0.82 -5.84 16.71
N ALA A 309 -1.65 -6.15 17.70
CA ALA A 309 -1.98 -5.21 18.75
C ALA A 309 -2.10 -5.91 20.09
N GLY A 310 -1.95 -5.15 21.17
CA GLY A 310 -2.05 -5.66 22.53
C GLY A 310 -1.48 -4.68 23.55
N THR A 311 -1.37 -5.15 24.78
CA THR A 311 -0.74 -4.40 25.88
C THR A 311 0.78 -4.52 25.77
N LEU A 312 1.49 -3.39 25.76
CA LEU A 312 2.93 -3.35 25.93
C LEU A 312 3.28 -3.78 27.37
N THR A 313 3.83 -4.98 27.55
CA THR A 313 4.10 -5.56 28.87
C THR A 313 5.54 -5.41 29.32
N GLU A 314 6.47 -5.25 28.38
CA GLU A 314 7.90 -5.08 28.67
C GLU A 314 8.59 -4.22 27.61
N ILE A 315 9.50 -3.35 28.07
CA ILE A 315 10.48 -2.66 27.23
C ILE A 315 11.85 -3.15 27.67
N GLY A 316 12.46 -4.02 26.86
CA GLY A 316 13.77 -4.61 27.11
C GLY A 316 14.87 -3.94 26.29
N ASP A 317 16.10 -4.46 26.45
CA ASP A 317 17.23 -4.02 25.63
C ASP A 317 17.15 -4.65 24.23
N GLY A 318 16.78 -3.83 23.24
CA GLY A 318 16.63 -4.26 21.84
C GLY A 318 15.32 -5.00 21.50
N TYR A 319 14.35 -5.04 22.41
CA TYR A 319 13.02 -5.61 22.14
C TYR A 319 11.91 -5.02 23.02
N VAL A 320 10.66 -5.30 22.64
CA VAL A 320 9.47 -5.12 23.47
C VAL A 320 8.59 -6.37 23.46
N LEU A 321 7.76 -6.56 24.48
CA LEU A 321 6.75 -7.61 24.54
C LEU A 321 5.35 -7.03 24.44
N ILE A 322 4.54 -7.55 23.52
CA ILE A 322 3.14 -7.17 23.33
C ILE A 322 2.24 -8.37 23.62
N ASP A 323 1.29 -8.20 24.54
CA ASP A 323 0.33 -9.23 24.94
C ASP A 323 -1.07 -8.91 24.38
N ASP A 324 -1.58 -9.73 23.48
CA ASP A 324 -2.86 -9.50 22.80
C ASP A 324 -4.09 -9.93 23.62
N ARG A 325 -3.92 -10.53 24.82
CA ARG A 325 -5.02 -11.10 25.63
C ARG A 325 -6.16 -10.13 25.87
N VAL A 326 -5.82 -8.86 26.08
CA VAL A 326 -6.81 -7.80 26.29
C VAL A 326 -7.80 -7.69 25.13
N LEU A 327 -7.38 -8.10 23.92
CA LEU A 327 -8.16 -8.07 22.69
C LEU A 327 -8.98 -9.35 22.44
N CYS A 328 -8.70 -10.43 23.17
CA CYS A 328 -9.34 -11.72 22.94
C CYS A 328 -10.75 -11.80 23.55
N THR A 329 -11.61 -12.60 22.92
CA THR A 329 -12.91 -13.01 23.48
C THR A 329 -12.69 -13.86 24.73
N ASN A 330 -11.74 -14.80 24.65
CA ASN A 330 -11.23 -15.60 25.77
C ASN A 330 -9.74 -15.31 25.98
N GLU A 331 -9.35 -14.92 27.20
CA GLU A 331 -7.96 -14.56 27.52
C GLU A 331 -6.97 -15.74 27.36
N GLU A 332 -7.44 -16.98 27.44
CA GLU A 332 -6.59 -18.16 27.24
C GLU A 332 -6.09 -18.30 25.80
N ASP A 333 -6.77 -17.68 24.84
CA ASP A 333 -6.38 -17.71 23.43
C ASP A 333 -5.26 -16.70 23.10
N GLY A 334 -4.93 -15.82 24.05
CA GLY A 334 -3.96 -14.76 23.81
C GLY A 334 -2.51 -15.23 23.72
N ALA A 335 -1.73 -14.50 22.93
CA ALA A 335 -0.32 -14.69 22.66
C ALA A 335 0.51 -13.47 23.10
N VAL A 336 1.75 -13.76 23.50
CA VAL A 336 2.76 -12.74 23.72
C VAL A 336 3.70 -12.72 22.53
N TYR A 337 3.85 -11.55 21.92
CA TYR A 337 4.72 -11.31 20.78
C TYR A 337 5.99 -10.58 21.24
N LYS A 338 7.14 -11.09 20.81
CA LYS A 338 8.42 -10.42 21.01
C LYS A 338 8.79 -9.65 19.76
N ILE A 339 8.94 -8.34 19.90
CA ILE A 339 9.19 -7.44 18.78
C ILE A 339 10.57 -6.84 18.94
N TYR A 340 11.44 -7.04 17.96
CA TYR A 340 12.79 -6.48 17.99
C TYR A 340 12.79 -4.99 17.62
N THR A 341 13.56 -4.18 18.35
CA THR A 341 13.63 -2.71 18.19
C THR A 341 14.97 -2.25 17.60
N GLY A 342 15.69 -3.17 16.93
CA GLY A 342 16.95 -2.87 16.26
C GLY A 342 16.81 -1.86 15.12
N ASP A 343 15.69 -1.90 14.39
CA ASP A 343 15.33 -0.93 13.35
C ASP A 343 15.07 0.45 13.96
N ILE A 344 15.66 1.50 13.38
CA ILE A 344 15.51 2.88 13.85
C ILE A 344 14.05 3.33 13.91
N ARG A 345 13.21 2.82 13.00
CA ARG A 345 11.79 3.16 12.92
C ARG A 345 10.99 2.58 14.07
N MET A 346 11.43 1.46 14.64
CA MET A 346 10.86 0.93 15.89
C MET A 346 11.45 1.62 17.10
N ARG A 347 12.77 1.86 17.10
CA ARG A 347 13.46 2.51 18.21
C ARG A 347 12.89 3.89 18.52
N ARG A 348 12.67 4.72 17.49
CA ARG A 348 12.09 6.06 17.63
C ARG A 348 10.69 6.05 18.23
N CYS A 349 9.89 4.99 17.98
CA CYS A 349 8.57 4.88 18.58
C CYS A 349 8.67 4.75 20.10
N ILE A 350 9.72 4.09 20.61
CA ILE A 350 9.94 3.91 22.06
C ILE A 350 10.64 5.13 22.66
N GLU A 351 11.65 5.68 21.98
CA GLU A 351 12.53 6.71 22.54
C GLU A 351 11.98 8.14 22.37
N CYS A 352 11.16 8.39 21.36
CA CYS A 352 10.66 9.74 21.04
C CYS A 352 9.20 9.97 21.41
N THR A 353 8.49 8.98 21.96
CA THR A 353 7.07 9.09 22.33
C THR A 353 6.83 8.83 23.81
N ASP A 354 5.59 9.03 24.29
CA ASP A 354 5.13 8.79 25.68
C ASP A 354 5.00 7.30 26.07
N MET A 355 5.33 6.40 25.15
CA MET A 355 4.98 4.98 25.26
C MET A 355 5.63 4.29 26.46
N LYS A 356 4.80 3.58 27.23
CA LYS A 356 5.18 2.93 28.50
C LYS A 356 4.49 1.58 28.68
N VAL A 357 5.08 0.75 29.53
CA VAL A 357 4.47 -0.51 29.96
C VAL A 357 3.06 -0.25 30.51
N GLY A 358 2.10 -1.05 30.05
CA GLY A 358 0.67 -0.92 30.32
C GLY A 358 -0.12 -0.21 29.22
N ASP A 359 0.54 0.48 28.28
CA ASP A 359 -0.15 1.08 27.14
C ASP A 359 -0.66 -0.01 26.18
N THR A 360 -1.83 0.22 25.58
CA THR A 360 -2.30 -0.58 24.45
C THR A 360 -1.70 -0.01 23.17
N VAL A 361 -1.12 -0.86 22.34
CA VAL A 361 -0.40 -0.46 21.13
C VAL A 361 -0.78 -1.30 19.93
N ALA A 362 -0.61 -0.73 18.74
CA ALA A 362 -0.67 -1.41 17.46
C ALA A 362 0.72 -1.33 16.81
N VAL A 363 1.21 -2.46 16.29
CA VAL A 363 2.56 -2.58 15.71
C VAL A 363 2.46 -3.09 14.28
N LYS A 364 3.01 -2.31 13.36
CA LYS A 364 3.10 -2.66 11.95
C LYS A 364 4.39 -3.41 11.64
N TYR A 365 4.28 -4.44 10.83
CA TYR A 365 5.40 -5.29 10.43
C TYR A 365 5.24 -5.84 9.02
N ARG A 366 6.29 -6.51 8.51
CA ARG A 366 6.28 -7.17 7.20
C ARG A 366 6.62 -8.65 7.30
N GLY A 367 6.16 -9.44 6.32
CA GLY A 367 6.48 -10.86 6.26
C GLY A 367 5.78 -11.67 7.37
N ASN A 368 6.40 -12.77 7.79
CA ASN A 368 5.79 -13.73 8.70
C ASN A 368 6.26 -13.55 10.13
N ILE A 369 5.39 -13.93 11.07
CA ILE A 369 5.73 -14.11 12.48
C ILE A 369 6.40 -15.49 12.62
N SER A 370 7.46 -15.59 13.42
CA SER A 370 8.11 -16.89 13.69
C SER A 370 7.21 -17.80 14.54
N ASP A 371 7.50 -19.11 14.56
CA ASP A 371 6.80 -20.07 15.42
C ASP A 371 6.89 -19.72 16.93
N GLY A 372 7.88 -18.90 17.31
CA GLY A 372 8.06 -18.38 18.66
C GLY A 372 7.38 -17.04 18.93
N ASN A 373 6.47 -16.58 18.07
CA ASN A 373 5.83 -15.25 18.12
C ASN A 373 6.84 -14.09 18.09
N GLU A 374 7.97 -14.27 17.40
CA GLU A 374 8.97 -13.22 17.26
C GLU A 374 8.83 -12.47 15.94
N ILE A 375 9.00 -11.15 15.99
CA ILE A 375 8.88 -10.25 14.85
C ILE A 375 10.12 -9.37 14.75
N GLY A 376 10.96 -9.63 13.74
CA GLY A 376 12.16 -8.86 13.44
C GLY A 376 11.96 -7.73 12.43
N SER A 377 10.79 -7.67 11.79
CA SER A 377 10.48 -6.82 10.65
C SER A 377 9.48 -5.71 10.98
N ALA A 378 9.28 -5.43 12.27
CA ALA A 378 8.44 -4.33 12.71
C ALA A 378 9.08 -3.00 12.31
N TYR A 379 8.26 -2.02 11.94
CA TYR A 379 8.73 -0.72 11.46
C TYR A 379 7.89 0.47 11.95
N SER A 380 6.79 0.23 12.65
CA SER A 380 6.06 1.31 13.31
C SER A 380 5.25 0.79 14.50
N MET A 381 5.05 1.64 15.51
CA MET A 381 4.23 1.34 16.68
C MET A 381 3.46 2.58 17.11
N TYR A 382 2.17 2.41 17.36
CA TYR A 382 1.27 3.48 17.81
C TYR A 382 0.59 3.11 19.10
N LYS A 383 0.44 4.11 19.96
CA LYS A 383 -0.46 4.02 21.10
C LYS A 383 -1.90 4.08 20.63
N GLY A 384 -2.71 3.15 21.09
CA GLY A 384 -4.14 3.13 20.83
C GLY A 384 -4.95 3.20 22.12
N THR A 385 -6.24 3.49 21.98
CA THR A 385 -7.23 3.45 23.06
C THR A 385 -8.27 2.39 22.75
N LEU A 386 -8.55 1.52 23.71
CA LEU A 386 -9.66 0.57 23.58
C LEU A 386 -10.99 1.33 23.62
N VAL A 387 -11.78 1.18 22.57
CA VAL A 387 -13.15 1.70 22.42
C VAL A 387 -14.09 0.52 22.15
N ASP A 388 -15.38 0.66 22.42
CA ASP A 388 -16.35 -0.44 22.30
C ASP A 388 -16.24 -1.18 20.94
N GLY A 389 -15.65 -2.38 20.97
CA GLY A 389 -15.44 -3.21 19.77
C GLY A 389 -14.19 -2.91 18.94
N GLY A 390 -13.28 -2.01 19.37
CA GLY A 390 -11.99 -1.83 18.70
C GLY A 390 -10.83 -1.25 19.51
N LEU A 391 -9.63 -1.28 18.91
CA LEU A 391 -8.49 -0.44 19.27
C LEU A 391 -8.48 0.77 18.34
N ALA A 392 -8.73 1.95 18.89
CA ALA A 392 -8.65 3.22 18.17
C ALA A 392 -7.23 3.76 18.20
N VAL A 393 -6.60 3.92 17.04
CA VAL A 393 -5.33 4.66 16.91
C VAL A 393 -5.66 6.13 16.57
N PRO A 394 -5.14 7.10 17.33
CA PRO A 394 -5.36 8.52 17.05
C PRO A 394 -4.79 8.94 15.68
N GLU A 395 -5.54 9.83 15.01
CA GLU A 395 -5.06 10.66 13.89
C GLU A 395 -4.00 11.67 14.31
#